data_AF-A0A1R1Q9U5-F1
#
_entry.id   AF-A0A1R1Q9U5-F1
#
_cell.length_a   1.000
_cell.length_b   1.000
_cell.length_c   1.000
_cell.angle_alpha   90.00
_cell.angle_beta   90.00
_cell.angle_gamma   90.00
#
_symmetry.space_group_name_H-M   'P 1'
#
loop_
_entity.id
_entity.type
_entity.pdbx_description
1 polymer ?
#
loop_
_entity_poly.entity_id
_entity_poly.type
_entity_poly.pdbx_seq_one_letter_code
_entity_poly.pdbx_strand_id
1 'polypeptide(L)'
;MERELINVYLFKTGEAYPISIKHMTFSDFKTFHQYIEQYGLNYDVPDSDEREKYTIKEVDFTLVKKDVKTKVFEVYMTFKKRE
;
A
#
# COMPACT_ATOMS: atom_id res chain seq x y z
N MET A 1 7.25 -1.51 -23.62
CA MET A 1 7.41 -2.05 -22.25
C MET A 1 6.04 -2.46 -21.77
N GLU A 2 5.83 -3.74 -21.45
CA GLU A 2 4.65 -4.18 -20.71
C GLU A 2 4.62 -3.38 -19.39
N ARG A 3 3.48 -2.74 -19.10
CA ARG A 3 3.32 -2.01 -17.85
C ARG A 3 3.25 -3.05 -16.73
N GLU A 4 4.33 -3.23 -15.99
CA GLU A 4 4.33 -4.11 -14.82
C GLU A 4 3.30 -3.59 -13.81
N LEU A 5 2.31 -4.44 -13.52
CA LEU A 5 1.24 -4.14 -12.58
C LEU A 5 1.59 -4.66 -11.19
N ILE A 6 1.18 -3.91 -10.18
CA ILE A 6 1.44 -4.19 -8.77
C ILE A 6 0.15 -4.10 -7.97
N ASN A 7 -0.03 -5.07 -7.07
CA ASN A 7 -1.07 -5.03 -6.05
C ASN A 7 -0.45 -4.49 -4.76
N VAL A 8 -1.01 -3.42 -4.23
CA VAL A 8 -0.53 -2.77 -3.01
C VAL A 8 -1.57 -2.98 -1.92
N TYR A 9 -1.20 -3.72 -0.89
CA TYR A 9 -2.02 -4.04 0.27
C TYR A 9 -1.60 -3.12 1.43
N LEU A 10 -2.52 -2.31 1.93
CA LEU A 10 -2.28 -1.35 3.00
C LEU A 10 -2.82 -1.91 4.31
N PHE A 11 -2.00 -2.02 5.35
CA PHE A 11 -2.36 -2.59 6.66
C PHE A 11 -2.16 -1.57 7.78
N LYS A 12 -3.02 -1.58 8.79
CA LYS A 12 -2.66 -0.95 10.08
C LYS A 12 -1.86 -1.95 10.91
N THR A 13 -0.93 -1.45 11.72
CA THR A 13 -0.11 -2.27 12.61
C THR A 13 -1.01 -3.10 13.54
N GLY A 14 -0.86 -4.42 13.51
CA GLY A 14 -1.62 -5.35 14.35
C GLY A 14 -2.89 -5.88 13.70
N GLU A 15 -3.26 -5.43 12.50
CA GLU A 15 -4.41 -5.96 11.76
C GLU A 15 -4.01 -7.11 10.84
N ALA A 16 -4.86 -8.14 10.78
CA ALA A 16 -4.66 -9.31 9.91
C ALA A 16 -5.17 -9.10 8.47
N TYR A 17 -5.96 -8.05 8.24
CA TYR A 17 -6.58 -7.76 6.95
C TYR A 17 -6.19 -6.36 6.45
N PRO A 18 -6.05 -6.16 5.14
CA PRO A 18 -5.70 -4.86 4.59
C PRO A 18 -6.90 -3.91 4.68
N ILE A 19 -6.65 -2.66 5.07
CA ILE A 19 -7.63 -1.57 5.06
C ILE A 19 -7.95 -1.09 3.64
N SER A 20 -7.07 -1.39 2.67
CA SER A 20 -7.27 -1.07 1.27
C SER A 20 -6.34 -1.91 0.41
N ILE A 21 -6.82 -2.28 -0.78
CA ILE A 21 -6.03 -2.92 -1.82
C ILE A 21 -6.07 -2.01 -3.05
N LYS A 22 -4.90 -1.65 -3.59
CA LYS A 22 -4.79 -0.80 -4.79
C LYS A 22 -4.12 -1.58 -5.91
N HIS A 23 -4.62 -1.42 -7.12
CA HIS A 23 -4.02 -1.97 -8.32
C HIS A 23 -3.46 -0.81 -9.16
N MET A 24 -2.16 -0.81 -9.41
CA MET A 24 -1.49 0.29 -10.10
C MET A 24 -0.28 -0.19 -10.91
N THR A 25 0.31 0.69 -11.72
CA THR A 25 1.58 0.38 -12.39
C THR A 25 2.76 0.55 -11.43
N PHE A 26 3.90 -0.04 -11.74
CA PHE A 26 5.12 0.16 -10.95
C PHE A 26 5.54 1.64 -10.85
N SER A 27 5.37 2.42 -11.92
CA SER A 27 5.68 3.86 -11.91
C SER A 27 4.74 4.67 -11.02
N ASP A 28 3.45 4.33 -11.01
CA ASP A 28 2.48 4.97 -10.14
C ASP A 28 2.77 4.62 -8.67
N PHE A 29 3.14 3.37 -8.41
CA PHE A 29 3.54 2.93 -7.08
C PHE A 29 4.76 3.70 -6.56
N LYS A 30 5.79 3.92 -7.37
CA LYS A 30 6.96 4.72 -6.95
C LYS A 30 6.54 6.13 -6.52
N THR A 31 5.66 6.77 -7.29
CA THR A 31 5.14 8.11 -6.97
C THR A 31 4.29 8.08 -5.70
N PHE A 32 3.42 7.09 -5.57
CA PHE A 32 2.59 6.88 -4.39
C PHE A 32 3.43 6.66 -3.13
N HIS A 33 4.44 5.80 -3.18
CA HIS A 33 5.34 5.53 -2.06
C HIS A 33 6.05 6.80 -1.59
N GLN A 34 6.65 7.56 -2.51
CA GLN A 34 7.32 8.82 -2.21
C GLN A 34 6.38 9.84 -1.57
N TYR A 35 5.16 9.96 -2.08
CA TYR A 35 4.16 10.84 -1.48
C TYR A 35 3.84 10.43 -0.04
N ILE A 36 3.62 9.14 0.20
CA ILE A 36 3.25 8.62 1.53
C ILE A 36 4.42 8.68 2.52
N GLU A 37 5.67 8.47 2.07
CA GLU A 37 6.87 8.71 2.89
C GLU A 37 6.96 10.16 3.36
N GLN A 38 6.72 11.12 2.46
CA GLN A 38 6.85 12.53 2.76
C GLN A 38 5.69 13.05 3.64
N TYR A 39 4.45 12.69 3.29
CA TYR A 39 3.26 13.33 3.87
C TYR A 39 2.53 12.43 4.87
N GLY A 40 2.80 11.13 4.89
CA GLY A 40 2.00 10.14 5.56
C GLY A 40 0.74 9.75 4.77
N LEU A 41 0.04 8.74 5.26
CA LEU A 41 -1.27 8.33 4.76
C LEU A 41 -2.35 9.00 5.61
N ASN A 42 -3.20 9.80 4.97
CA ASN A 42 -4.42 10.30 5.60
C ASN A 42 -5.54 9.29 5.33
N TYR A 43 -6.21 8.82 6.37
CA TYR A 43 -7.29 7.85 6.27
C TYR A 43 -8.55 8.44 6.91
N ASP A 44 -9.59 8.60 6.10
CA ASP A 44 -10.91 9.02 6.54
C ASP A 44 -11.66 7.76 7.02
N VAL A 45 -11.70 7.56 8.33
CA VAL A 45 -12.36 6.39 8.94
C VAL A 45 -13.87 6.55 8.75
N PRO A 46 -14.58 5.54 8.21
CA PRO A 46 -16.04 5.55 8.19
C PRO A 46 -16.58 5.78 9.61
N ASP A 47 -17.53 6.70 9.75
CA ASP A 47 -18.18 7.04 11.03
C ASP A 47 -17.31 7.80 12.06
N SER A 48 -16.21 8.42 11.63
CA SER A 48 -15.39 9.32 12.46
C SER A 48 -15.28 10.72 11.82
N ASP A 49 -15.50 11.76 12.61
CA ASP A 49 -15.24 13.15 12.19
C ASP A 49 -13.73 13.47 12.13
N GLU A 50 -12.89 12.61 12.69
CA GLU A 50 -11.45 12.79 12.75
C GLU A 50 -10.73 12.07 11.61
N ARG A 51 -10.01 12.85 10.79
CA ARG A 51 -9.05 12.34 9.82
C ARG A 51 -7.82 11.80 10.55
N GLU A 52 -7.56 10.51 10.41
CA GLU A 52 -6.40 9.89 11.03
C GLU A 52 -5.18 9.97 10.12
N LYS A 53 -4.02 10.26 10.71
CA LYS A 53 -2.75 10.31 10.00
C LYS A 53 -1.88 9.13 10.38
N TYR A 54 -1.26 8.51 9.38
CA TYR A 54 -0.42 7.34 9.52
C TYR A 54 0.94 7.56 8.87
N THR A 55 1.98 6.90 9.38
CA THR A 55 3.31 6.83 8.77
C THR A 55 3.64 5.39 8.40
N ILE A 56 4.47 5.22 7.37
CA ILE A 56 4.98 3.90 7.00
C ILE A 56 5.80 3.35 8.16
N LYS A 57 5.52 2.10 8.52
CA LYS A 57 6.32 1.32 9.46
C LYS A 57 7.21 0.32 8.72
N GLU A 58 6.64 -0.35 7.72
CA GLU A 58 7.29 -1.45 7.00
C GLU A 58 6.73 -1.57 5.57
N VAL A 59 7.58 -1.98 4.63
CA VAL A 59 7.23 -2.21 3.23
C VAL A 59 7.90 -3.48 2.74
N ASP A 60 7.09 -4.47 2.38
CA ASP A 60 7.56 -5.75 1.86
C ASP A 60 7.19 -5.91 0.39
N PHE A 61 8.18 -6.24 -0.44
CA PHE A 61 7.98 -6.56 -1.85
C PHE A 61 8.05 -8.06 -2.06
N THR A 62 6.98 -8.63 -2.60
CA THR A 62 6.92 -10.05 -2.95
C THR A 62 6.59 -10.20 -4.43
N LEU A 63 7.39 -10.98 -5.16
CA LEU A 63 7.08 -11.36 -6.52
C LEU A 63 6.22 -12.62 -6.51
N VAL A 64 4.96 -12.49 -6.93
CA VAL A 64 4.01 -13.62 -6.97
C VAL A 64 3.76 -14.05 -8.41
N LYS A 65 3.88 -15.35 -8.65
CA LYS A 65 3.55 -15.97 -9.93
C LYS A 65 2.07 -16.39 -9.90
N LYS A 66 1.19 -15.68 -10.62
CA LYS A 66 -0.23 -16.06 -10.73
C LYS A 66 -0.46 -17.22 -11.71
N ASP A 67 0.33 -17.28 -12.79
CA ASP A 67 0.31 -18.38 -13.76
C ASP A 67 1.67 -18.47 -14.52
N VAL A 68 1.79 -19.36 -15.52
CA VAL A 68 3.06 -19.60 -16.25
C VAL A 68 3.60 -18.33 -16.95
N LYS A 69 2.75 -17.35 -17.26
CA LYS A 69 3.10 -16.18 -18.09
C LYS A 69 2.93 -14.83 -17.37
N THR A 70 2.14 -14.77 -16.31
CA THR A 70 1.80 -13.53 -15.60
C THR A 70 2.53 -13.45 -14.27
N LYS A 71 3.49 -12.53 -14.19
CA LYS A 71 4.16 -12.11 -12.96
C LYS A 71 3.44 -10.89 -12.41
N VAL A 72 3.03 -10.94 -11.15
CA VAL A 72 2.41 -9.80 -10.47
C VAL A 72 3.23 -9.50 -9.23
N PHE A 73 3.64 -8.25 -9.07
CA PHE A 73 4.25 -7.82 -7.82
C PHE A 73 3.15 -7.58 -6.78
N GLU A 74 3.40 -8.03 -5.57
CA GLU A 74 2.60 -7.71 -4.40
C GLU A 74 3.45 -6.90 -3.43
N VAL A 75 2.89 -5.79 -2.96
CA VAL A 75 3.53 -4.93 -1.96
C VAL A 75 2.64 -4.86 -0.75
N TYR A 76 3.21 -5.18 0.40
CA TYR A 76 2.54 -5.11 1.68
C TYR A 76 3.11 -3.91 2.41
N MET A 77 2.27 -2.90 2.65
CA MET A 77 2.66 -1.68 3.37
C MET A 77 1.97 -1.68 4.73
N THR A 78 2.76 -1.72 5.80
CA THR A 78 2.25 -1.62 7.17
C THR A 78 2.40 -0.19 7.67
N PHE A 79 1.30 0.35 8.20
CA PHE A 79 1.19 1.70 8.70
C PHE A 79 1.06 1.73 10.23
N LYS A 80 1.66 2.74 10.87
CA LYS A 80 1.44 3.06 12.28
C LYS A 80 0.74 4.42 12.39
N LYS A 81 -0.25 4.53 13.27
CA LYS A 81 -0.93 5.81 13.55
C LYS A 81 0.11 6.81 14.09
N ARG A 82 0.08 8.03 13.56
CA ARG A 82 0.91 9.14 14.03
C ARG A 82 0.24 9.73 15.26
N GLU A 83 0.99 9.83 16.34
CA GLU A 83 0.60 10.53 17.57
C GLU A 83 0.53 12.05 17.35
#